data_AF-A0A7S2N0H7-F1
#
_entry.id   AF-A0A7S2N0H7-F1
#
_cell.length_a   1.000
_cell.length_b   1.000
_cell.length_c   1.000
_cell.angle_alpha   90.00
_cell.angle_beta   90.00
_cell.angle_gamma   90.00
#
_symmetry.space_group_name_H-M   'P 1'
#
loop_
_entity.id
_entity.type
_entity.pdbx_description
1 polymer ?
#
loop_
_entity_poly.entity_id
_entity_poly.type
_entity_poly.pdbx_seq_one_letter_code
_entity_poly.pdbx_strand_id
1 'polypeptide(L)'
;GVLTPTVGPLVPFLVGSWTGCTYGLYGVWRQGKQRALLYAQKYPKIMAHAFMVEFHKEVPESVLRNSTIPTTNEEKGSNAVGGAGEGKVNKKGENFQDWICNGGLGRLSFAILASQSCHDDIVEIEKQERERLMEEYREKKLEE
;
A
#
# COMPACT_ATOMS: atom_id res chain seq x y z
N GLY A 1 -53.96 -20.18 10.45
CA GLY A 1 -53.50 -18.87 10.90
C GLY A 1 -52.04 -18.75 10.59
N VAL A 2 -51.65 -17.80 9.73
CA VAL A 2 -50.25 -17.56 9.37
C VAL A 2 -49.68 -16.61 10.41
N LEU A 3 -48.77 -17.09 11.25
CA LEU A 3 -48.02 -16.27 12.19
C LEU A 3 -46.98 -15.49 11.39
N THR A 4 -47.28 -14.26 10.99
CA THR A 4 -46.26 -13.33 10.50
C THR A 4 -45.53 -12.75 11.71
N PRO A 5 -44.25 -13.06 11.94
CA PRO A 5 -43.50 -12.44 13.02
C PRO A 5 -43.33 -10.95 12.70
N THR A 6 -43.93 -10.12 13.56
CA THR A 6 -43.76 -8.67 13.65
C THR A 6 -42.35 -8.35 14.12
N VAL A 7 -41.35 -8.59 13.27
CA VAL A 7 -40.01 -8.03 13.46
C VAL A 7 -40.13 -6.55 13.06
N GLY A 8 -40.13 -5.66 14.06
CA GLY A 8 -40.13 -4.21 13.84
C GLY A 8 -38.92 -3.73 13.02
N PRO A 9 -38.80 -2.41 12.77
CA PRO A 9 -37.84 -1.80 11.82
C PRO A 9 -36.34 -2.00 12.16
N LEU A 10 -36.01 -2.86 13.12
CA LEU A 10 -34.65 -3.18 13.55
C LEU A 10 -33.80 -3.82 12.43
N VAL A 11 -34.41 -4.70 11.62
CA VAL A 11 -33.69 -5.44 10.56
C VAL A 11 -33.14 -4.52 9.46
N PRO A 12 -33.94 -3.60 8.85
CA PRO A 12 -33.40 -2.68 7.85
C PRO A 12 -32.36 -1.70 8.41
N PHE A 13 -32.48 -1.29 9.69
CA PHE A 13 -31.46 -0.44 10.33
C PHE A 13 -30.14 -1.18 10.56
N LEU A 14 -30.17 -2.47 10.94
CA LEU A 14 -28.96 -3.28 11.07
C LEU A 14 -28.27 -3.52 9.73
N VAL A 15 -29.04 -3.85 8.69
CA VAL A 15 -28.52 -4.10 7.33
C VAL A 15 -27.96 -2.81 6.72
N GLY A 16 -28.65 -1.68 6.91
CA GLY A 16 -28.18 -0.35 6.51
C GLY A 16 -26.87 0.05 7.20
N SER A 17 -26.76 -0.18 8.51
CA SER A 17 -25.55 0.13 9.27
C SER A 17 -24.37 -0.76 8.86
N TRP A 18 -24.61 -2.06 8.60
CA TRP A 18 -23.56 -2.98 8.17
C TRP A 18 -23.06 -2.66 6.74
N THR A 19 -23.97 -2.37 5.81
CA THR A 19 -23.61 -1.98 4.44
C THR A 19 -22.89 -0.63 4.40
N GLY A 20 -23.29 0.33 5.23
CA GLY A 20 -22.59 1.60 5.40
C GLY A 20 -21.17 1.43 5.95
N CYS A 21 -21.01 0.66 7.03
CA CYS A 21 -19.70 0.39 7.63
C CYS A 21 -18.76 -0.36 6.68
N THR A 22 -19.27 -1.38 5.97
CA THR A 22 -18.46 -2.14 5.00
C THR A 22 -18.06 -1.30 3.80
N TYR A 23 -18.94 -0.45 3.29
CA TYR A 23 -18.62 0.46 2.19
C TYR A 23 -17.58 1.51 2.60
N GLY A 24 -17.72 2.09 3.80
CA GLY A 24 -16.74 3.04 4.35
C GLY A 24 -15.37 2.39 4.54
N LEU A 25 -15.33 1.19 5.14
CA LEU A 25 -14.10 0.43 5.34
C LEU A 25 -13.44 0.06 4.01
N TYR A 26 -14.23 -0.33 3.01
CA TYR A 26 -13.75 -0.61 1.66
C TYR A 26 -13.14 0.61 0.98
N GLY A 27 -13.75 1.79 1.15
CA GLY A 27 -13.22 3.06 0.64
C GLY A 27 -11.85 3.38 1.23
N VAL A 28 -11.73 3.34 2.56
CA VAL A 28 -10.47 3.57 3.28
C VAL A 28 -9.41 2.54 2.88
N TRP A 29 -9.79 1.27 2.78
CA TRP A 29 -8.90 0.20 2.34
C TRP A 29 -8.37 0.46 0.93
N ARG A 30 -9.24 0.84 0.00
CA ARG A 30 -8.85 1.10 -1.40
C ARG A 30 -7.88 2.27 -1.49
N GLN A 31 -8.12 3.34 -0.72
CA GLN A 31 -7.23 4.50 -0.66
C GLN A 31 -5.89 4.14 -0.02
N GLY A 32 -5.90 3.39 1.07
CA GLY A 32 -4.70 2.88 1.72
C GLY A 32 -3.87 2.01 0.78
N LYS A 33 -4.52 1.11 0.03
CA LYS A 33 -3.86 0.26 -0.98
C LYS A 33 -3.11 1.10 -2.02
N GLN A 34 -3.75 2.13 -2.57
CA GLN A 34 -3.11 2.98 -3.59
C GLN A 34 -1.88 3.71 -3.04
N ARG A 35 -1.97 4.24 -1.81
CA ARG A 35 -0.84 4.89 -1.14
C ARG A 35 0.31 3.93 -0.86
N ALA A 36 -0.02 2.75 -0.33
CA ALA A 36 0.97 1.72 -0.05
C ALA A 36 1.73 1.29 -1.32
N LEU A 37 1.05 1.12 -2.45
CA LEU A 37 1.70 0.78 -3.71
C LEU A 37 2.57 1.93 -4.24
N LEU A 38 2.12 3.18 -4.09
CA LEU A 38 2.90 4.35 -4.48
C LEU A 38 4.19 4.49 -3.67
N TYR A 39 4.12 4.30 -2.34
CA TYR A 39 5.31 4.31 -1.48
C TYR A 39 6.20 3.11 -1.71
N ALA A 40 5.63 1.94 -1.98
CA ALA A 40 6.40 0.76 -2.36
C ALA A 40 7.21 0.99 -3.65
N GLN A 41 6.67 1.77 -4.58
CA GLN A 41 7.35 2.11 -5.83
C GLN A 41 8.39 3.22 -5.65
N LYS A 42 8.07 4.27 -4.88
CA LYS A 42 8.93 5.46 -4.75
C LYS A 42 10.02 5.31 -3.68
N TYR A 43 9.70 4.67 -2.55
CA TYR A 43 10.57 4.52 -1.38
C TYR A 43 10.56 3.07 -0.83
N PRO A 44 10.98 2.08 -1.64
CA PRO A 44 10.94 0.67 -1.24
C PRO A 44 11.74 0.37 0.03
N LYS A 45 12.88 1.05 0.23
CA LYS A 45 13.77 0.83 1.38
C LYS A 45 13.16 1.29 2.71
N ILE A 46 12.53 2.46 2.72
CA ILE A 46 11.90 3.02 3.93
C ILE A 46 10.71 2.16 4.32
N MET A 47 9.88 1.81 3.33
CA MET A 47 8.72 0.98 3.55
C MET A 47 9.10 -0.45 4.00
N ALA A 48 10.19 -1.01 3.50
CA ALA A 48 10.71 -2.29 3.96
C ALA A 48 11.25 -2.23 5.39
N HIS A 49 11.92 -1.13 5.77
CA HIS A 49 12.35 -0.91 7.14
C HIS A 49 11.15 -0.84 8.10
N ALA A 50 10.10 -0.09 7.75
CA ALA A 50 8.85 -0.06 8.52
C ALA A 50 8.23 -1.47 8.63
N PHE A 51 8.25 -2.26 7.56
CA PHE A 51 7.80 -3.66 7.56
C PHE A 51 8.58 -4.55 8.52
N MET A 52 9.91 -4.40 8.59
CA MET A 52 10.76 -5.20 9.45
C MET A 52 10.61 -4.82 10.92
N VAL A 53 10.52 -3.51 11.20
CA VAL A 53 10.41 -2.98 12.57
C VAL A 53 9.04 -3.25 13.18
N GLU A 54 7.96 -3.04 12.43
CA GLU A 54 6.60 -3.14 12.99
C GLU A 54 6.02 -4.55 12.95
N PHE A 55 6.35 -5.34 11.92
CA PHE A 55 5.66 -6.61 11.67
C PHE A 55 6.57 -7.83 11.77
N HIS A 56 7.87 -7.65 12.10
CA HIS A 56 8.87 -8.72 12.16
C HIS A 56 8.84 -9.66 10.94
N LYS A 57 8.46 -9.14 9.78
CA LYS A 57 8.43 -9.88 8.52
C LYS A 57 9.67 -9.54 7.73
N GLU A 58 10.49 -10.55 7.48
CA GLU A 58 11.66 -10.43 6.62
C GLU A 58 11.19 -10.21 5.17
N VAL A 59 11.36 -8.98 4.69
CA VAL A 59 11.26 -8.68 3.26
C VAL A 59 12.54 -9.21 2.62
N PRO A 60 12.48 -10.10 1.61
CA PRO A 60 13.68 -10.60 0.98
C PRO A 60 14.45 -9.45 0.30
N GLU A 61 15.73 -9.28 0.66
CA GLU A 61 16.64 -8.28 0.10
C GLU A 61 16.72 -8.31 -1.44
N SER A 62 16.47 -9.48 -2.05
CA SER A 62 16.39 -9.64 -3.50
C SER A 62 15.28 -8.79 -4.14
N VAL A 63 14.17 -8.58 -3.43
CA VAL A 63 13.03 -7.78 -3.89
C VAL A 63 13.36 -6.28 -3.81
N LEU A 64 14.08 -5.87 -2.77
CA LEU A 64 14.51 -4.48 -2.58
C LEU A 64 15.56 -4.05 -3.62
N ARG A 65 16.50 -4.94 -3.93
CA ARG A 65 17.51 -4.71 -4.96
C ARG A 65 16.92 -4.58 -6.36
N ASN A 66 15.88 -5.36 -6.68
CA ASN A 66 15.19 -5.25 -7.98
C ASN A 66 14.43 -3.92 -8.12
N SER A 67 13.88 -3.40 -7.02
CA SER A 67 13.14 -2.13 -6.99
C SER A 67 14.03 -0.89 -7.16
N THR A 68 15.32 -0.99 -6.83
CA THR A 68 16.27 0.13 -6.93
C THR A 68 16.86 0.32 -8.32
N ILE A 69 16.69 -0.67 -9.22
CA ILE A 69 17.17 -0.58 -10.60
C ILE A 69 16.00 -0.06 -11.43
N PRO A 70 16.10 1.11 -12.07
CA PRO A 70 15.07 1.59 -12.99
C PRO A 70 15.10 0.68 -14.22
N THR A 71 14.33 -0.40 -14.21
CA THR A 71 14.07 -1.17 -15.41
C THR A 71 13.09 -0.38 -16.26
N THR A 72 13.64 0.53 -17.06
CA THR A 72 13.17 0.80 -18.41
C THR A 72 12.99 -0.56 -19.09
N ASN A 73 11.77 -1.08 -19.14
CA ASN A 73 11.27 -2.06 -20.12
C ASN A 73 9.81 -2.37 -19.80
N GLU A 74 8.95 -1.74 -20.59
CA GLU A 74 7.72 -2.25 -21.21
C GLU A 74 6.91 -3.38 -20.55
N GLU A 75 5.63 -3.00 -20.36
CA GLU A 75 4.43 -3.68 -20.85
C GLU A 75 3.76 -4.86 -20.10
N LYS A 76 2.43 -4.72 -20.09
CA LYS A 76 1.37 -5.73 -20.17
C LYS A 76 0.91 -6.44 -18.89
N GLY A 77 -0.30 -6.04 -18.48
CA GLY A 77 -1.42 -6.96 -18.67
C GLY A 77 -2.15 -7.41 -17.42
N SER A 78 -3.35 -6.85 -17.25
CA SER A 78 -4.60 -7.55 -16.94
C SER A 78 -4.80 -8.35 -15.63
N ASN A 79 -5.90 -7.93 -14.99
CA ASN A 79 -6.98 -8.76 -14.46
C ASN A 79 -6.76 -9.62 -13.20
N ALA A 80 -7.35 -9.09 -12.13
CA ALA A 80 -8.46 -9.70 -11.37
C ALA A 80 -8.26 -11.03 -10.62
N VAL A 81 -9.06 -11.11 -9.56
CA VAL A 81 -9.57 -12.30 -8.86
C VAL A 81 -8.77 -12.73 -7.62
N GLY A 82 -9.51 -12.73 -6.51
CA GLY A 82 -9.03 -13.15 -5.21
C GLY A 82 -8.79 -14.66 -5.11
N GLY A 83 -8.01 -15.02 -4.10
CA GLY A 83 -7.77 -16.40 -3.73
C GLY A 83 -6.92 -16.44 -2.50
N ALA A 84 -7.51 -16.89 -1.39
CA ALA A 84 -6.77 -17.35 -0.23
C ALA A 84 -6.06 -18.66 -0.62
N GLY A 85 -4.75 -18.74 -0.43
CA GLY A 85 -4.00 -19.97 -0.68
C GLY A 85 -2.48 -19.75 -0.60
N GLU A 86 -1.86 -20.41 0.37
CA GLU A 86 -0.41 -20.56 0.52
C GLU A 86 0.21 -21.21 -0.73
N GLY A 87 1.43 -20.80 -1.08
CA GLY A 87 2.27 -21.55 -2.01
C GLY A 87 3.27 -20.71 -2.79
N LYS A 88 4.54 -20.75 -2.38
CA LYS A 88 5.73 -20.21 -3.06
C LYS A 88 5.73 -20.48 -4.58
N VAL A 89 5.95 -19.43 -5.38
CA VAL A 89 6.74 -19.54 -6.62
C VAL A 89 7.67 -18.34 -6.74
N ASN A 90 8.94 -18.61 -6.52
CA ASN A 90 10.07 -17.73 -6.75
C ASN A 90 10.17 -17.49 -8.27
N LYS A 91 9.82 -16.29 -8.76
CA LYS A 91 10.03 -15.89 -10.16
C LYS A 91 10.92 -14.65 -10.21
N LYS A 92 12.03 -14.82 -10.93
CA LYS A 92 13.02 -13.83 -11.35
C LYS A 92 12.37 -12.46 -11.60
N GLY A 93 12.78 -11.44 -10.85
CA GLY A 93 12.45 -10.03 -11.14
C GLY A 93 11.23 -9.42 -10.43
N GLU A 94 10.68 -10.06 -9.39
CA GLU A 94 9.56 -9.48 -8.64
C GLU A 94 9.98 -8.15 -7.97
N ASN A 95 9.29 -7.06 -8.30
CA ASN A 95 9.45 -5.76 -7.67
C ASN A 95 8.72 -5.75 -6.31
N PHE A 96 9.08 -4.84 -5.42
CA PHE A 96 8.48 -4.74 -4.07
C PHE A 96 6.96 -4.58 -4.12
N GLN A 97 6.46 -3.84 -5.10
CA GLN A 97 5.02 -3.71 -5.37
C GLN A 97 4.35 -5.06 -5.69
N ASP A 98 4.98 -5.87 -6.54
CA ASP A 98 4.44 -7.17 -6.96
C ASP A 98 4.44 -8.16 -5.80
N TRP A 99 5.49 -8.14 -4.97
CA TRP A 99 5.60 -8.98 -3.77
C TRP A 99 4.49 -8.69 -2.74
N ILE A 100 4.10 -7.41 -2.60
CA ILE A 100 2.97 -7.00 -1.76
C ILE A 100 1.66 -7.52 -2.37
N CYS A 101 1.47 -7.36 -3.67
CA CYS A 101 0.24 -7.77 -4.36
C CYS A 101 0.06 -9.31 -4.37
N ASN A 102 1.15 -10.06 -4.56
CA ASN A 102 1.15 -11.53 -4.60
C ASN A 102 1.06 -12.16 -3.20
N GLY A 103 1.25 -11.38 -2.13
CA GLY A 103 1.14 -11.84 -0.75
C GLY A 103 -0.28 -11.96 -0.18
N GLY A 104 -1.30 -11.72 -1.01
CA GLY A 104 -2.70 -11.76 -0.60
C GLY A 104 -3.10 -10.65 0.37
N LEU A 105 -4.27 -10.81 1.01
CA LEU A 105 -4.86 -9.79 1.87
C LEU A 105 -3.93 -9.40 3.04
N GLY A 106 -3.26 -10.38 3.64
CA GLY A 106 -2.39 -10.15 4.80
C GLY A 106 -1.23 -9.22 4.47
N ARG A 107 -0.41 -9.52 3.45
CA ARG A 107 0.71 -8.64 3.09
C ARG A 107 0.25 -7.27 2.63
N LEU A 108 -0.88 -7.20 1.92
CA LEU A 108 -1.45 -5.92 1.51
C LEU A 108 -1.89 -5.08 2.72
N SER A 109 -2.55 -5.67 3.72
CA SER A 109 -2.93 -4.95 4.95
C SER A 109 -1.71 -4.45 5.70
N PHE A 110 -0.67 -5.28 5.84
CA PHE A 110 0.58 -4.86 6.46
C PHE A 110 1.27 -3.76 5.66
N ALA A 111 1.20 -3.79 4.33
CA ALA A 111 1.71 -2.71 3.49
C ALA A 111 0.91 -1.41 3.69
N ILE A 112 -0.41 -1.49 3.84
CA ILE A 112 -1.25 -0.33 4.14
C ILE A 112 -0.85 0.25 5.50
N LEU A 113 -0.67 -0.58 6.53
CA LEU A 113 -0.26 -0.11 7.85
C LEU A 113 1.16 0.47 7.84
N ALA A 114 2.13 -0.23 7.23
CA ALA A 114 3.50 0.25 7.07
C ALA A 114 3.54 1.58 6.30
N SER A 115 2.65 1.77 5.31
CA SER A 115 2.55 3.05 4.58
C SER A 115 2.01 4.19 5.42
N GLN A 116 1.23 3.88 6.46
CA GLN A 116 0.72 4.89 7.39
C GLN A 116 1.79 5.27 8.41
N SER A 117 2.57 4.31 8.90
CA SER A 117 3.64 4.59 9.86
C SER A 117 4.82 5.34 9.24
N CYS A 118 5.21 5.02 8.00
CA CYS A 118 6.28 5.73 7.31
C CYS A 118 5.83 7.02 6.59
N HIS A 119 4.56 7.41 6.72
CA HIS A 119 4.04 8.60 6.03
C HIS A 119 4.77 9.88 6.46
N ASP A 120 4.93 10.07 7.77
CA ASP A 120 5.55 11.26 8.34
C ASP A 120 7.03 11.34 7.94
N ASP A 121 7.75 10.21 8.00
CA ASP A 121 9.16 10.10 7.57
C ASP A 121 9.33 10.46 6.10
N ILE A 122 8.44 9.97 5.22
CA ILE A 122 8.49 10.26 3.78
C ILE A 122 8.24 11.76 3.53
N VAL A 123 7.26 12.35 4.23
CA VAL A 123 6.95 13.78 4.09
C VAL A 123 8.13 14.64 4.55
N GLU A 124 8.81 14.25 5.62
CA GLU A 124 10.01 14.94 6.09
C GLU A 124 11.15 14.85 5.07
N ILE A 125 11.40 13.67 4.50
CA ILE A 125 12.42 13.49 3.45
C ILE A 125 12.10 14.34 2.22
N GLU A 126 10.85 14.33 1.74
CA GLU A 126 10.44 15.14 0.59
C GLU A 126 10.58 16.65 0.87
N LYS A 127 10.34 17.07 2.11
CA LYS A 127 10.54 18.45 2.52
C LYS A 127 12.01 18.84 2.50
N GLN A 128 12.88 18.00 3.06
CA GLN A 128 14.33 18.23 3.06
C GLN A 128 14.91 18.28 1.64
N GLU A 129 14.48 17.39 0.74
CA GLU A 129 14.91 17.41 -0.66
C GLU A 129 14.48 18.70 -1.37
N ARG A 130 13.25 19.18 -1.11
CA ARG A 130 12.75 20.41 -1.69
C ARG A 130 13.54 21.64 -1.19
N GLU A 131 13.89 21.66 0.10
CA GLU A 131 14.72 22.73 0.68
C GLU A 131 16.11 22.77 0.04
N ARG A 132 16.78 21.63 -0.09
CA ARG A 132 18.08 21.53 -0.77
C ARG A 132 18.04 22.02 -2.21
N LEU A 133 17.02 21.62 -2.97
CA LEU A 133 16.82 22.10 -4.33
C LEU A 133 16.64 23.63 -4.36
N MET A 134 15.84 24.20 -3.45
CA MET A 134 15.66 25.65 -3.38
C MET A 134 16.96 26.38 -3.03
N GLU A 135 17.80 25.82 -2.18
CA GLU A 135 19.13 26.36 -1.86
C GLU A 135 20.04 26.35 -3.09
N GLU A 136 20.15 25.22 -3.80
CA GLU A 136 20.93 25.13 -5.04
C GLU A 136 20.44 26.12 -6.12
N TYR A 137 19.11 26.27 -6.29
CA TYR A 137 18.55 27.25 -7.23
C TYR A 137 18.83 28.69 -6.81
N ARG A 138 18.85 28.97 -5.50
CA ARG A 138 19.18 30.29 -4.96
C ARG A 138 20.65 30.62 -5.20
N GLU A 139 21.55 29.67 -4.98
CA GLU A 139 22.99 29.81 -5.23
C GLU A 139 23.28 30.06 -6.71
N LYS A 140 22.71 29.24 -7.61
CA LYS A 140 22.88 29.43 -9.06
C LYS A 140 22.40 30.79 -9.56
N LYS A 141 21.31 31.31 -8.99
CA LYS A 141 20.78 32.63 -9.34
C LYS A 141 21.64 33.80 -8.83
N LEU A 142 22.49 33.57 -7.84
CA LEU A 142 23.44 34.57 -7.32
C LEU A 142 24.75 34.58 -8.11
N GLU A 143 25.04 33.51 -8.87
CA GLU A 143 26.21 33.38 -9.74
C GLU A 143 25.99 33.95 -11.16
N GLU A 144 24.74 34.27 -11.53
CA GLU A 144 24.34 34.98 -12.76
C GLU A 144 24.25 36.50 -12.55
#